data_AF-A0A2V9Y4C1-F1
#
_entry.id   AF-A0A2V9Y4C1-F1
#
_cell.length_a   1.000
_cell.length_b   1.000
_cell.length_c   1.000
_cell.angle_alpha   90.00
_cell.angle_beta   90.00
_cell.angle_gamma   90.00
#
_symmetry.space_group_name_H-M   'P 1'
#
loop_
_entity.id
_entity.type
_entity.pdbx_description
1 polymer ?
#
loop_
_entity_poly.entity_id
_entity_poly.type
_entity_poly.pdbx_seq_one_letter_code
_entity_poly.pdbx_strand_id
1 'polypeptide(L)'
;MNRIPPSPCLRLDPKLYKHLRQQVPPQVRRELKEVGWTKGLELAKLARSEGQAFDCAIWVHKAREMPTEEFRREVERELTGHETEPWEIIYFKLCKSQSLVIEQALETAALMLGSDRSRGYCLELMCADFLAGANLDGGGDPEVLLRALSNSYNFLPLEQRQEFADYVNEKIH
;
A
#
# COMPACT_ATOMS: atom_id res chain seq x y z
N MET A 1 9.52 -28.58 -17.23
CA MET A 1 8.97 -27.20 -17.24
C MET A 1 7.58 -27.24 -16.60
N ASN A 2 7.51 -27.02 -15.29
CA ASN A 2 6.25 -27.07 -14.55
C ASN A 2 5.50 -25.76 -14.78
N ARG A 3 4.37 -25.83 -15.51
CA ARG A 3 3.43 -24.72 -15.63
C ARG A 3 2.70 -24.57 -14.29
N ILE A 4 3.00 -23.50 -13.58
CA ILE A 4 2.24 -23.06 -12.41
C ILE A 4 0.84 -22.69 -12.90
N PRO A 5 -0.26 -23.26 -12.35
CA PRO A 5 -1.60 -22.87 -12.74
C PRO A 5 -1.83 -21.40 -12.37
N PRO A 6 -2.56 -20.62 -13.18
CA PRO A 6 -2.88 -19.24 -12.84
C PRO A 6 -3.62 -19.23 -11.50
N SER A 7 -3.09 -18.44 -10.56
CA SER A 7 -3.72 -18.21 -9.26
C SER A 7 -5.17 -17.77 -9.46
N PRO A 8 -6.13 -18.25 -8.66
CA PRO A 8 -7.52 -17.83 -8.79
C PRO A 8 -7.63 -16.38 -8.33
N CYS A 9 -7.50 -15.46 -9.29
CA CYS A 9 -7.77 -14.05 -9.10
C CYS A 9 -9.17 -13.90 -8.50
N LEU A 10 -9.21 -13.30 -7.31
CA LEU A 10 -10.33 -12.65 -6.63
C LEU A 10 -11.65 -12.68 -7.43
N ARG A 11 -12.44 -13.73 -7.29
CA ARG A 11 -13.88 -13.61 -7.52
C ARG A 11 -14.42 -12.72 -6.40
N LEU A 12 -14.61 -11.44 -6.70
CA LEU A 12 -15.39 -10.53 -5.84
C LEU A 12 -16.69 -11.26 -5.46
N ASP A 13 -17.01 -11.26 -4.16
CA ASP A 13 -18.23 -11.87 -3.64
C ASP A 13 -19.44 -11.42 -4.49
N PRO A 14 -20.30 -12.34 -4.99
CA PRO A 14 -21.47 -11.99 -5.81
C PRO A 14 -22.38 -10.94 -5.17
N LYS A 15 -22.46 -10.87 -3.83
CA LYS A 15 -23.19 -9.84 -3.09
C LYS A 15 -22.50 -8.49 -3.16
N LEU A 16 -21.17 -8.46 -3.02
CA LEU A 16 -20.36 -7.25 -3.16
C LEU A 16 -20.44 -6.70 -4.59
N TYR A 17 -20.36 -7.59 -5.60
CA TYR A 17 -20.54 -7.23 -7.01
C TYR A 17 -21.93 -6.62 -7.29
N LYS A 18 -23.00 -7.21 -6.72
CA LYS A 18 -24.37 -6.70 -6.86
C LYS A 18 -24.55 -5.33 -6.18
N HIS A 19 -23.94 -5.12 -5.01
CA HIS A 19 -24.00 -3.86 -4.28
C HIS A 19 -23.25 -2.73 -5.01
N LEU A 20 -22.03 -3.01 -5.47
CA LEU A 20 -21.24 -2.06 -6.26
C LEU A 20 -21.96 -1.68 -7.57
N ARG A 21 -22.59 -2.66 -8.25
CA ARG A 21 -23.38 -2.40 -9.47
C ARG A 21 -24.56 -1.47 -9.20
N GLN A 22 -25.18 -1.51 -8.02
CA GLN A 22 -26.31 -0.64 -7.67
C GLN A 22 -25.91 0.83 -7.54
N GLN A 23 -24.66 1.10 -7.15
CA GLN A 23 -24.10 2.45 -6.95
C GLN A 23 -23.63 3.12 -8.24
N VAL A 24 -23.80 2.47 -9.39
CA VAL A 24 -23.42 3.01 -10.72
C VAL A 24 -24.67 3.41 -11.50
N PRO A 25 -24.70 4.61 -12.13
CA PRO A 25 -25.84 5.04 -12.95
C PRO A 25 -26.19 4.05 -14.08
N PRO A 26 -27.47 3.88 -14.45
CA PRO A 26 -27.90 2.87 -15.42
C PRO A 26 -27.26 2.99 -16.81
N GLN A 27 -26.96 4.21 -17.26
CA GLN A 27 -26.31 4.51 -18.54
C GLN A 27 -24.89 3.91 -18.55
N VAL A 28 -24.11 4.20 -17.52
CA VAL A 28 -22.74 3.70 -17.33
C VAL A 28 -22.71 2.17 -17.27
N ARG A 29 -23.70 1.52 -16.63
CA ARG A 29 -23.76 0.04 -16.50
C ARG A 29 -23.70 -0.74 -17.81
N ARG A 30 -24.20 -0.17 -18.92
CA ARG A 30 -24.15 -0.81 -20.23
C ARG A 30 -22.73 -0.78 -20.78
N GLU A 31 -22.06 0.34 -20.62
CA GLU A 31 -20.71 0.61 -21.09
C GLU A 31 -19.65 -0.08 -20.21
N LEU A 32 -19.93 -0.31 -18.91
CA LEU A 32 -19.11 -1.14 -18.00
C LEU A 32 -18.85 -2.55 -18.54
N LYS A 33 -19.79 -3.13 -19.29
CA LYS A 33 -19.62 -4.47 -19.88
C LYS A 33 -18.55 -4.48 -20.98
N GLU A 34 -18.28 -3.34 -21.60
CA GLU A 34 -17.43 -3.22 -22.77
C GLU A 34 -15.98 -2.85 -22.40
N VAL A 35 -15.76 -2.16 -21.27
CA VAL A 35 -14.43 -1.67 -20.83
C VAL A 35 -13.80 -2.49 -19.69
N GLY A 36 -14.54 -3.46 -19.15
CA GLY A 36 -14.09 -4.30 -18.05
C GLY A 36 -14.32 -3.69 -16.65
N TRP A 37 -14.38 -4.54 -15.63
CA TRP A 37 -14.83 -4.16 -14.29
C TRP A 37 -13.96 -3.10 -13.60
N THR A 38 -12.63 -3.20 -13.74
CA THR A 38 -11.69 -2.30 -13.07
C THR A 38 -11.84 -0.84 -13.54
N LYS A 39 -11.77 -0.61 -14.86
CA LYS A 39 -12.02 0.72 -15.45
C LYS A 39 -13.45 1.20 -15.20
N GLY A 40 -14.38 0.25 -15.18
CA GLY A 40 -15.75 0.52 -14.85
C GLY A 40 -16.00 1.07 -13.44
N LEU A 41 -15.22 0.62 -12.45
CA LEU A 41 -15.30 1.15 -11.09
C LEU A 41 -14.81 2.61 -11.04
N GLU A 42 -13.76 2.92 -11.79
CA GLU A 42 -13.22 4.29 -11.90
C GLU A 42 -14.23 5.24 -12.57
N LEU A 43 -14.87 4.82 -13.67
CA LEU A 43 -15.98 5.57 -14.30
C LEU A 43 -17.12 5.88 -13.32
N ALA A 44 -17.45 4.92 -12.45
CA ALA A 44 -18.48 5.11 -11.45
C ALA A 44 -18.08 6.13 -10.37
N LYS A 45 -16.79 6.28 -10.06
CA LYS A 45 -16.32 7.34 -9.15
C LYS A 45 -16.56 8.71 -9.77
N LEU A 46 -16.18 8.88 -11.04
CA LEU A 46 -16.36 10.13 -11.76
C LEU A 46 -17.83 10.52 -11.89
N ALA A 47 -18.67 9.57 -12.31
CA ALA A 47 -20.10 9.78 -12.45
C ALA A 47 -20.80 10.16 -11.13
N ARG A 48 -20.30 9.68 -9.99
CA ARG A 48 -20.81 10.09 -8.67
C ARG A 48 -20.37 11.50 -8.28
N SER A 49 -19.15 11.90 -8.66
CA SER A 49 -18.62 13.23 -8.38
C SER A 49 -19.31 14.30 -9.22
N GLU A 50 -19.45 14.05 -10.52
CA GLU A 50 -19.94 15.04 -11.50
C GLU A 50 -21.47 15.03 -11.67
N GLY A 51 -22.14 13.94 -11.27
CA GLY A 51 -23.59 13.83 -11.32
C GLY A 51 -24.14 14.01 -12.74
N GLN A 52 -24.95 15.06 -12.93
CA GLN A 52 -25.57 15.36 -14.24
C GLN A 52 -24.60 15.92 -15.28
N ALA A 53 -23.43 16.43 -14.86
CA ALA A 53 -22.41 16.95 -15.77
C ALA A 53 -21.50 15.85 -16.34
N PHE A 54 -21.68 14.60 -15.91
CA PHE A 54 -20.83 13.48 -16.29
C PHE A 54 -20.96 13.12 -17.78
N ASP A 55 -19.90 13.37 -18.55
CA ASP A 55 -19.82 12.96 -19.96
C ASP A 55 -19.33 11.52 -20.09
N CYS A 56 -20.28 10.59 -20.04
CA CYS A 56 -20.00 9.15 -20.13
C CYS A 56 -19.27 8.76 -21.42
N ALA A 57 -19.59 9.41 -22.54
CA ALA A 57 -19.08 9.02 -23.85
C ALA A 57 -17.58 9.30 -23.99
N ILE A 58 -17.12 10.46 -23.51
CA ILE A 58 -15.69 10.82 -23.51
C ILE A 58 -14.90 9.84 -22.64
N TRP A 59 -15.38 9.57 -21.43
CA TRP A 59 -14.66 8.73 -20.49
C TRP A 59 -14.64 7.25 -20.89
N VAL A 60 -15.69 6.75 -21.54
CA VAL A 60 -15.71 5.38 -22.06
C VAL A 60 -14.83 5.22 -23.29
N HIS A 61 -14.67 6.26 -24.12
CA HIS A 61 -13.67 6.26 -25.18
C HIS A 61 -12.25 6.15 -24.60
N LYS A 62 -11.89 7.04 -23.66
CA LYS A 62 -10.61 7.00 -22.94
C LYS A 62 -10.36 5.62 -22.30
N ALA A 63 -11.38 5.04 -21.67
CA ALA A 63 -11.30 3.71 -21.07
C ALA A 63 -11.02 2.58 -22.07
N ARG A 64 -11.40 2.71 -23.34
CA ARG A 64 -11.10 1.69 -24.36
C ARG A 64 -9.69 1.81 -24.90
N GLU A 65 -9.17 3.02 -25.04
CA GLU A 65 -7.87 3.28 -25.65
C GLU A 65 -6.71 3.16 -24.68
N MET A 66 -6.90 3.56 -23.42
CA MET A 66 -5.83 3.62 -22.42
C MET A 66 -5.66 2.29 -21.67
N PRO A 67 -4.45 1.90 -21.25
CA PRO A 67 -4.23 0.87 -20.24
C PRO A 67 -4.96 1.19 -18.91
N THR A 68 -5.24 0.17 -18.10
CA THR A 68 -6.02 0.33 -16.85
C THR A 68 -5.40 1.33 -15.87
N GLU A 69 -4.09 1.31 -15.68
CA GLU A 69 -3.42 2.20 -14.72
C GLU A 69 -3.31 3.66 -15.22
N GLU A 70 -3.18 3.86 -16.53
CA GLU A 70 -3.23 5.20 -17.12
C GLU A 70 -4.64 5.78 -17.01
N PHE A 71 -5.66 4.97 -17.33
CA PHE A 71 -7.04 5.37 -17.18
C PHE A 71 -7.40 5.72 -15.73
N ARG A 72 -6.90 4.93 -14.77
CA ARG A 72 -7.09 5.20 -13.34
C ARG A 72 -6.47 6.53 -12.93
N ARG A 73 -5.24 6.82 -13.37
CA ARG A 73 -4.56 8.10 -13.10
C ARG A 73 -5.31 9.29 -13.69
N GLU A 74 -5.81 9.15 -14.92
CA GLU A 74 -6.61 10.18 -15.57
C GLU A 74 -7.89 10.51 -14.79
N VAL A 75 -8.61 9.48 -14.31
CA VAL A 75 -9.81 9.65 -13.46
C VAL A 75 -9.45 10.31 -12.13
N GLU A 76 -8.36 9.89 -11.49
CA GLU A 76 -7.92 10.44 -10.20
C GLU A 76 -7.48 11.90 -10.33
N ARG A 77 -6.80 12.26 -11.43
CA ARG A 77 -6.46 13.64 -11.77
C ARG A 77 -7.68 14.52 -11.96
N GLU A 78 -8.70 14.03 -12.66
CA GLU A 78 -9.95 14.79 -12.85
C GLU A 78 -10.67 15.01 -11.51
N LEU A 79 -10.69 14.00 -10.63
CA LEU A 79 -11.36 14.10 -9.33
C LEU A 79 -10.64 14.99 -8.33
N THR A 80 -9.30 15.03 -8.36
CA THR A 80 -8.48 15.67 -7.32
C THR A 80 -7.75 16.93 -7.79
N GLY A 81 -7.65 17.15 -9.11
CA GLY A 81 -6.86 18.23 -9.70
C GLY A 81 -5.34 18.02 -9.64
N HIS A 82 -4.87 16.87 -9.12
CA HIS A 82 -3.46 16.57 -8.94
C HIS A 82 -3.08 15.25 -9.62
N GLU A 83 -1.88 15.21 -10.23
CA GLU A 83 -1.28 13.93 -10.60
C GLU A 83 -0.63 13.32 -9.37
N THR A 84 -1.24 12.26 -8.86
CA THR A 84 -0.67 11.45 -7.80
C THR A 84 0.42 10.54 -8.38
N GLU A 85 1.58 10.53 -7.74
CA GLU A 85 2.67 9.64 -8.13
C GLU A 85 2.20 8.18 -8.09
N PRO A 86 2.61 7.35 -9.06
CA PRO A 86 2.18 5.95 -9.11
C PRO A 86 2.71 5.20 -7.88
N TRP A 87 1.82 4.79 -6.98
CA TRP A 87 2.14 3.84 -5.92
C TRP A 87 1.56 2.46 -6.24
N GLU A 88 2.39 1.43 -6.14
CA GLU A 88 1.95 0.04 -6.22
C GLU A 88 1.71 -0.51 -4.81
N ILE A 89 0.51 -1.02 -4.56
CA ILE A 89 0.23 -1.74 -3.31
C ILE A 89 0.82 -3.15 -3.45
N ILE A 90 1.92 -3.40 -2.74
CA ILE A 90 2.55 -4.71 -2.67
C ILE A 90 1.86 -5.53 -1.57
N TYR A 91 1.29 -6.66 -1.96
CA TYR A 91 0.68 -7.60 -1.01
C TYR A 91 1.70 -8.64 -0.58
N PHE A 92 2.11 -8.59 0.68
CA PHE A 92 2.92 -9.64 1.28
C PHE A 92 2.03 -10.77 1.80
N LYS A 93 2.31 -12.00 1.36
CA LYS A 93 1.73 -13.20 1.99
C LYS A 93 2.60 -13.60 3.16
N LEU A 94 2.03 -13.57 4.35
CA LEU A 94 2.70 -13.97 5.58
C LEU A 94 2.37 -15.43 5.89
N CYS A 95 3.38 -16.23 6.17
CA CYS A 95 3.22 -17.54 6.78
C CYS A 95 2.78 -17.38 8.24
N LYS A 96 2.09 -18.38 8.81
CA LYS A 96 1.64 -18.33 10.22
C LYS A 96 2.78 -18.06 11.21
N SER A 97 3.96 -18.61 10.98
CA SER A 97 5.15 -18.34 11.79
C SER A 97 5.63 -16.88 11.71
N GLN A 98 5.39 -16.20 10.59
CA GLN A 98 5.75 -14.79 10.39
C GLN A 98 4.73 -13.83 11.02
N SER A 99 3.46 -14.25 11.17
CA SER A 99 2.41 -13.44 11.81
C SER A 99 2.80 -13.04 13.23
N LEU A 100 3.35 -13.98 14.00
CA LEU A 100 3.75 -13.75 15.39
C LEU A 100 4.86 -12.70 15.50
N VAL A 101 5.85 -12.76 14.60
CA VAL A 101 6.96 -11.80 14.58
C VAL A 101 6.44 -10.39 14.25
N ILE A 102 5.52 -10.29 13.30
CA ILE A 102 4.94 -9.00 12.90
C ILE A 102 4.00 -8.45 13.97
N GLU A 103 3.22 -9.31 14.61
CA GLU A 103 2.37 -8.91 15.74
C GLU A 103 3.20 -8.36 16.89
N GLN A 104 4.28 -9.05 17.27
CA GLN A 104 5.18 -8.60 18.32
C GLN A 104 5.89 -7.28 17.96
N ALA A 105 6.32 -7.10 16.70
CA ALA A 105 6.90 -5.84 16.24
C ALA A 105 5.89 -4.68 16.33
N LEU A 106 4.64 -4.91 15.92
CA LEU A 106 3.56 -3.91 16.00
C LEU A 106 3.21 -3.55 17.43
N GLU A 107 3.16 -4.52 18.34
CA GLU A 107 2.94 -4.29 19.78
C GLU A 107 4.09 -3.49 20.39
N THR A 108 5.32 -3.84 20.04
CA THR A 108 6.52 -3.13 20.52
C THR A 108 6.50 -1.68 20.06
N ALA A 109 6.24 -1.43 18.76
CA ALA A 109 6.09 -0.09 18.22
C ALA A 109 4.95 0.69 18.92
N ALA A 110 3.80 0.05 19.18
CA ALA A 110 2.71 0.68 19.90
C ALA A 110 3.11 1.08 21.34
N LEU A 111 3.85 0.23 22.05
CA LEU A 111 4.37 0.57 23.38
C LEU A 111 5.35 1.75 23.33
N MET A 112 6.25 1.78 22.34
CA MET A 112 7.23 2.85 22.16
C MET A 112 6.57 4.21 21.83
N LEU A 113 5.42 4.19 21.13
CA LEU A 113 4.69 5.39 20.70
C LEU A 113 3.60 5.84 21.69
N GLY A 114 3.47 5.13 22.83
CA GLY A 114 2.37 5.27 23.77
C GLY A 114 1.17 4.40 23.39
N SER A 115 0.56 3.78 24.40
CA SER A 115 -0.51 2.79 24.25
C SER A 115 -1.84 3.39 23.80
N ASP A 116 -1.98 3.74 22.51
CA ASP A 116 -3.27 3.98 21.81
C ASP A 116 -3.10 4.16 20.28
N ARG A 117 -2.06 3.56 19.68
CA ARG A 117 -1.78 3.73 18.24
C ARG A 117 -2.38 2.59 17.42
N SER A 118 -2.94 2.95 16.26
CA SER A 118 -3.46 1.95 15.33
C SER A 118 -2.31 1.12 14.77
N ARG A 119 -2.58 -0.16 14.49
CA ARG A 119 -1.59 -1.06 13.87
C ARG A 119 -1.07 -0.52 12.54
N GLY A 120 -1.94 0.14 11.77
CA GLY A 120 -1.57 0.80 10.51
C GLY A 120 -0.54 1.92 10.72
N TYR A 121 -0.76 2.77 11.73
CA TYR A 121 0.17 3.85 12.07
C TYR A 121 1.51 3.32 12.57
N CYS A 122 1.53 2.26 13.39
CA CYS A 122 2.77 1.61 13.80
C CYS A 122 3.54 1.04 12.59
N LEU A 123 2.83 0.43 11.64
CA LEU A 123 3.45 -0.10 10.42
C LEU A 123 4.04 1.01 9.55
N GLU A 124 3.31 2.12 9.39
CA GLU A 124 3.76 3.28 8.65
C GLU A 124 5.06 3.85 9.23
N LEU A 125 5.15 3.98 10.55
CA LEU A 125 6.36 4.46 11.22
C LEU A 125 7.54 3.49 11.09
N MET A 126 7.30 2.19 11.24
CA MET A 126 8.34 1.19 11.02
C MET A 126 8.85 1.26 9.57
N CYS A 127 7.95 1.30 8.59
CA CYS A 127 8.31 1.44 7.18
C CYS A 127 9.03 2.76 6.90
N ALA A 128 8.63 3.87 7.50
CA ALA A 128 9.28 5.16 7.34
C ALA A 128 10.72 5.14 7.88
N ASP A 129 10.96 4.49 9.03
CA ASP A 129 12.31 4.34 9.61
C ASP A 129 13.21 3.46 8.71
N PHE A 130 12.68 2.35 8.20
CA PHE A 130 13.39 1.51 7.22
C PHE A 130 13.67 2.25 5.91
N LEU A 131 12.69 2.97 5.36
CA LEU A 131 12.84 3.71 4.11
C LEU A 131 13.79 4.90 4.24
N ALA A 132 13.78 5.59 5.39
CA ALA A 132 14.77 6.61 5.70
C ALA A 132 16.19 6.03 5.67
N GLY A 133 16.38 4.79 6.15
CA GLY A 133 17.64 4.06 6.05
C GLY A 133 17.95 3.45 4.68
N ALA A 134 16.98 3.37 3.76
CA ALA A 134 17.09 2.65 2.49
C ALA A 134 17.29 3.56 1.26
N ASN A 135 17.55 4.86 1.42
CA ASN A 135 17.94 5.73 0.32
C ASN A 135 19.35 5.37 -0.18
N LEU A 136 19.45 4.28 -0.96
CA LEU A 136 20.67 3.60 -1.37
C LEU A 136 21.03 3.81 -2.84
N ASP A 137 20.24 4.56 -3.60
CA ASP A 137 20.54 4.85 -4.99
C ASP A 137 21.22 6.22 -5.10
N GLY A 138 22.55 6.24 -4.89
CA GLY A 138 23.40 7.37 -5.27
C GLY A 138 24.34 7.94 -4.21
N GLY A 139 24.52 7.27 -3.06
CA GLY A 139 25.39 7.72 -1.97
C GLY A 139 24.61 7.92 -0.68
N GLY A 140 23.98 6.85 -0.18
CA GLY A 140 23.32 6.86 1.12
C GLY A 140 24.32 7.26 2.21
N ASP A 141 23.93 8.26 3.01
CA ASP A 141 24.75 8.75 4.12
C ASP A 141 24.91 7.64 5.17
N PRO A 142 26.13 7.11 5.40
CA PRO A 142 26.39 6.08 6.39
C PRO A 142 25.92 6.46 7.80
N GLU A 143 25.83 7.77 8.08
CA GLU A 143 25.33 8.30 9.34
C GLU A 143 23.85 7.98 9.58
N VAL A 144 23.07 7.73 8.53
CA VAL A 144 21.65 7.37 8.67
C VAL A 144 21.51 5.95 9.20
N LEU A 145 22.30 5.00 8.68
CA LEU A 145 22.35 3.63 9.21
C LEU A 145 22.87 3.63 10.66
N LEU A 146 23.93 4.40 10.94
CA LEU A 146 24.45 4.56 12.30
C LEU A 146 23.41 5.16 13.25
N ARG A 147 22.61 6.12 12.79
CA ARG A 147 21.52 6.71 13.58
C ARG A 147 20.39 5.72 13.84
N ALA A 148 19.99 4.92 12.85
CA ALA A 148 18.99 3.87 13.04
C ALA A 148 19.46 2.81 14.05
N LEU A 149 20.72 2.38 13.95
CA LEU A 149 21.34 1.45 14.91
C LEU A 149 21.45 2.06 16.31
N SER A 150 21.83 3.34 16.41
CA SER A 150 21.94 4.05 17.69
C SER A 150 20.58 4.21 18.38
N ASN A 151 19.54 4.56 17.61
CA ASN A 151 18.17 4.66 18.12
C ASN A 151 17.70 3.28 18.60
N SER A 152 17.92 2.23 17.81
CA SER A 152 17.59 0.85 18.17
C SER A 152 18.28 0.40 19.45
N TYR A 153 19.57 0.73 19.60
CA TYR A 153 20.33 0.48 20.84
C TYR A 153 19.74 1.22 22.04
N ASN A 154 19.32 2.47 21.88
CA ASN A 154 18.67 3.25 22.93
C ASN A 154 17.29 2.70 23.33
N PHE A 155 16.68 1.82 22.54
CA PHE A 155 15.43 1.16 22.93
C PHE A 155 15.63 -0.13 23.70
N LEU A 156 16.85 -0.65 23.77
CA LEU A 156 17.14 -1.82 24.59
C LEU A 156 16.98 -1.49 26.10
N PRO A 157 16.45 -2.42 26.90
CA PRO A 157 16.56 -2.40 28.36
C PRO A 157 18.02 -2.27 28.80
N LEU A 158 18.26 -1.65 29.96
CA LEU A 158 19.61 -1.31 30.43
C LEU A 158 20.56 -2.52 30.49
N GLU A 159 20.07 -3.67 30.95
CA GLU A 159 20.84 -4.92 31.01
C GLU A 159 21.25 -5.40 29.61
N GLN A 160 20.33 -5.33 28.64
CA GLN A 160 20.58 -5.76 27.26
C GLN A 160 21.48 -4.77 26.49
N ARG A 161 21.50 -3.49 26.88
CA ARG A 161 22.48 -2.54 26.34
C ARG A 161 23.90 -2.93 26.70
N GLN A 162 24.13 -3.34 27.95
CA GLN A 162 25.44 -3.76 28.41
C GLN A 162 25.90 -5.03 27.69
N GLU A 163 25.03 -6.05 27.60
CA GLU A 163 25.31 -7.27 26.84
C GLU A 163 25.62 -7.00 25.36
N PHE A 164 24.86 -6.09 24.74
CA PHE A 164 25.09 -5.71 23.35
C PHE A 164 26.43 -4.98 23.18
N ALA A 165 26.78 -4.07 24.09
CA ALA A 165 28.06 -3.34 24.06
C ALA A 165 29.25 -4.30 24.22
N ASP A 166 29.16 -5.27 25.13
CA ASP A 166 30.19 -6.28 25.36
C ASP A 166 30.35 -7.18 24.13
N TYR A 167 29.23 -7.64 23.54
CA TYR A 167 29.23 -8.42 22.30
C TYR A 167 29.91 -7.68 21.13
N VAL A 168 29.62 -6.40 20.95
CA VAL A 168 30.23 -5.59 19.88
C VAL A 168 31.73 -5.41 20.13
N ASN A 169 32.13 -5.13 21.38
CA ASN A 169 33.54 -4.98 21.73
C ASN A 169 34.34 -6.28 21.53
N GLU A 170 33.77 -7.45 21.83
CA GLU A 170 34.41 -8.74 21.56
C GLU A 170 34.60 -9.05 20.07
N LYS A 171 33.80 -8.45 19.18
CA LYS A 171 33.85 -8.68 17.73
C LYS A 171 34.71 -7.67 16.97
N ILE A 172 35.04 -6.54 17.59
CA ILE A 172 35.92 -5.50 17.02
C ILE A 172 37.41 -5.82 17.26
N HIS A 173 37.72 -6.69 18.22
CA HIS A 173 39.05 -7.26 18.45
C HIS A 173 39.28 -8.58 17.70
#